data_AF-A0A140LJH8-F1
#
_entry.id   AF-A0A140LJH8-F1
#
_cell.length_a   1.000
_cell.length_b   1.000
_cell.length_c   1.000
_cell.angle_alpha   90.00
_cell.angle_beta   90.00
_cell.angle_gamma   90.00
#
_symmetry.space_group_name_H-M   'P 1'
#
loop_
_entity.id
_entity.type
_entity.pdbx_description
1 polymer ?
#
loop_
_entity_poly.entity_id
_entity_poly.type
_entity_poly.pdbx_seq_one_letter_code
_entity_poly.pdbx_strand_id
1 'polypeptide(L)'
;MAGIPGLFILLVLLCVFMQVSPYTVPWKPTWPAYRLPVVLPQSTLNLAKADFDAKAKLEVSSSCGPQCHKGTPLPTYEEAKQYLSYETLYANGSRTETRVGIYILSNGEGRARGRDSEATGRSRRKRQIYGYDGRFSIFGKDFLLNYPFSTSVKLSTGCTGTLVAEK
;
A
#
# COMPACT_ATOMS: atom_id res chain seq x y z
N MET A 1 -56.26 34.52 24.65
CA MET A 1 -55.34 33.38 24.80
C MET A 1 -55.54 32.45 23.60
N ALA A 2 -54.88 32.71 22.48
CA ALA A 2 -54.91 31.84 21.30
C ALA A 2 -53.64 32.09 20.48
N GLY A 3 -52.98 31.01 20.05
CA GLY A 3 -51.60 30.99 19.56
C GLY A 3 -50.77 30.26 20.60
N ILE A 4 -50.13 29.12 20.35
CA ILE A 4 -49.25 28.81 19.23
C ILE A 4 -49.26 27.27 19.02
N PRO A 5 -50.28 26.66 18.38
CA PRO A 5 -50.23 25.23 18.06
C PRO A 5 -49.44 24.97 16.76
N GLY A 6 -49.44 25.92 15.82
CA GLY A 6 -48.82 25.75 14.50
C GLY A 6 -47.29 25.69 14.50
N LEU A 7 -46.63 26.46 15.37
CA LEU A 7 -45.15 26.46 15.47
C LEU A 7 -44.62 25.14 16.03
N PHE A 8 -45.32 24.57 17.02
CA PHE A 8 -44.99 23.26 17.58
C PHE A 8 -45.17 22.15 16.55
N ILE A 9 -46.24 22.20 15.75
CA ILE A 9 -46.49 21.22 14.69
C ILE A 9 -45.43 21.35 13.57
N LEU A 10 -45.04 22.58 13.21
CA LEU A 10 -43.99 22.82 12.21
C LEU A 10 -42.62 22.33 12.70
N LEU A 11 -42.28 22.56 13.98
CA LEU A 11 -41.05 22.07 14.60
C LEU A 11 -41.03 20.53 14.66
N VAL A 12 -42.15 19.90 15.02
CA VAL A 12 -42.28 18.44 15.03
C VAL A 12 -42.14 17.87 13.62
N LEU A 13 -42.76 18.47 12.61
CA LEU A 13 -42.62 18.05 11.21
C LEU A 13 -41.15 18.17 10.73
N LEU A 14 -40.48 19.27 11.04
CA LEU A 14 -39.05 19.45 10.70
C LEU A 14 -38.15 18.42 11.40
N CYS A 15 -38.45 18.04 12.64
CA CYS A 15 -37.73 16.98 13.35
C CYS A 15 -37.93 15.59 12.72
N VAL A 16 -39.12 15.29 12.20
CA VAL A 16 -39.39 14.01 11.51
C VAL A 16 -38.69 13.94 10.15
N PHE A 17 -38.61 15.05 9.40
CA PHE A 17 -37.89 15.10 8.12
C PHE A 17 -36.36 15.08 8.27
N MET A 18 -35.82 15.49 9.43
CA MET A 18 -34.38 15.50 9.70
C MET A 18 -33.82 14.18 10.27
N GLN A 19 -34.67 13.16 10.49
CA GLN A 19 -34.22 11.79 10.77
C GLN A 19 -33.86 11.03 9.49
N VAL A 20 -33.15 11.67 8.56
CA VAL A 20 -32.28 10.93 7.64
C VAL A 20 -31.03 10.61 8.44
N SER A 21 -31.12 9.57 9.28
CA SER A 21 -29.94 8.95 9.85
C SER A 21 -29.03 8.57 8.68
N PRO A 22 -27.83 9.16 8.54
CA PRO A 22 -26.87 8.62 7.62
C PRO A 22 -26.39 7.34 8.30
N TYR A 23 -27.12 6.24 8.06
CA TYR A 23 -26.57 4.91 8.22
C TYR A 23 -25.42 4.82 7.20
N THR A 24 -24.28 5.39 7.57
CA THR A 24 -23.01 5.07 6.93
C THR A 24 -22.81 3.60 7.22
N VAL A 25 -23.19 2.77 6.24
CA VAL A 25 -22.90 1.35 6.20
C VAL A 25 -21.43 1.21 6.62
N PRO A 26 -21.09 0.44 7.66
CA PRO A 26 -19.70 0.29 8.07
C PRO A 26 -18.94 -0.27 6.87
N TRP A 27 -18.15 0.59 6.23
CA TRP A 27 -17.36 0.23 5.07
C TRP A 27 -16.29 -0.73 5.58
N LYS A 28 -16.55 -2.04 5.50
CA LYS A 28 -15.54 -3.05 5.77
C LYS A 28 -14.55 -3.02 4.61
N PRO A 29 -13.28 -2.65 4.84
CA PRO A 29 -12.29 -2.65 3.77
C PRO A 29 -12.06 -4.09 3.32
N THR A 30 -12.63 -4.47 2.19
CA THR A 30 -12.25 -5.70 1.50
C THR A 30 -10.98 -5.38 0.74
N TRP A 31 -9.86 -5.99 1.14
CA TRP A 31 -8.64 -5.94 0.35
C TRP A 31 -8.97 -6.40 -1.07
N PRO A 32 -8.49 -5.70 -2.12
CA PRO A 32 -8.60 -6.22 -3.47
C PRO A 32 -8.01 -7.63 -3.46
N ALA A 33 -8.80 -8.60 -3.91
CA ALA A 33 -8.43 -10.01 -3.95
C ALA A 33 -7.37 -10.24 -5.04
N TYR A 34 -6.17 -9.72 -4.83
CA TYR A 34 -5.03 -10.01 -5.67
C TYR A 34 -4.55 -11.43 -5.34
N ARG A 35 -4.38 -12.25 -6.38
CA ARG A 35 -3.73 -13.55 -6.25
C ARG A 35 -2.24 -13.29 -6.06
N LEU A 36 -1.80 -13.21 -4.82
CA LEU A 36 -0.39 -13.10 -4.48
C LEU A 36 0.23 -14.50 -4.45
N PRO A 37 1.47 -14.66 -4.93
CA PRO A 37 2.20 -15.91 -4.75
C PRO A 37 2.45 -16.14 -3.25
N VAL A 38 2.29 -17.38 -2.82
CA VAL A 38 2.57 -17.80 -1.45
C VAL A 38 4.02 -18.28 -1.42
N VAL A 39 4.81 -17.76 -0.47
CA VAL A 39 6.20 -18.20 -0.25
C VAL A 39 6.23 -19.03 1.03
N LEU A 40 6.65 -20.29 0.92
CA LEU A 40 6.68 -21.23 2.04
C LEU A 40 8.04 -21.91 2.15
N PRO A 41 8.52 -22.23 3.37
CA PRO A 41 9.66 -23.12 3.55
C PRO A 41 9.39 -24.47 2.86
N GLN A 42 10.27 -24.87 1.95
CA GLN A 42 10.17 -26.13 1.22
C GLN A 42 11.09 -27.20 1.85
N SER A 43 12.31 -26.83 2.22
CA SER A 43 13.23 -27.72 2.91
C SER A 43 14.17 -26.94 3.82
N THR A 44 14.63 -27.59 4.88
CA THR A 44 15.67 -27.07 5.77
C THR A 44 16.83 -28.03 5.81
N LEU A 45 18.01 -27.55 5.46
CA LEU A 45 19.24 -28.34 5.38
C LEU A 45 20.19 -27.89 6.48
N ASN A 46 20.81 -28.85 7.17
CA ASN A 46 21.89 -28.54 8.10
C ASN A 46 23.15 -28.18 7.29
N LEU A 47 23.74 -27.04 7.61
CA LEU A 47 24.99 -26.60 7.03
C LEU A 47 26.16 -26.92 7.98
N ALA A 48 27.38 -26.76 7.46
CA ALA A 48 28.57 -26.74 8.29
C ALA A 48 28.44 -25.64 9.35
N LYS A 49 29.01 -25.93 10.54
CA LYS A 49 29.07 -25.00 11.66
C LYS A 49 29.69 -23.67 11.21
N ALA A 50 29.21 -22.56 11.76
CA ALA A 50 29.76 -21.27 11.41
C ALA A 50 31.14 -21.08 12.04
N ASP A 51 32.14 -20.86 11.19
CA ASP A 51 33.49 -20.50 11.60
C ASP A 51 33.59 -18.97 11.62
N PHE A 52 33.73 -18.38 12.81
CA PHE A 52 33.78 -16.92 13.01
C PHE A 52 35.21 -16.37 12.90
N ASP A 53 36.00 -16.92 11.99
CA ASP A 53 37.43 -16.59 11.86
C ASP A 53 37.69 -15.35 10.99
N ALA A 54 36.64 -14.84 10.34
CA ALA A 54 36.73 -13.65 9.50
C ALA A 54 36.88 -12.38 10.34
N LYS A 55 37.74 -11.46 9.89
CA LYS A 55 37.90 -10.14 10.52
C LYS A 55 36.59 -9.35 10.41
N ALA A 56 36.05 -8.91 11.55
CA ALA A 56 34.82 -8.13 11.59
C ALA A 56 34.96 -6.84 10.77
N LYS A 57 34.15 -6.68 9.74
CA LYS A 57 34.04 -5.45 8.95
C LYS A 57 32.77 -4.71 9.38
N LEU A 58 32.95 -3.65 10.16
CA LEU A 58 31.84 -2.84 10.68
C LEU A 58 31.12 -2.07 9.57
N GLU A 59 31.83 -1.75 8.48
CA GLU A 59 31.27 -1.06 7.32
C GLU A 59 31.03 -2.02 6.16
N VAL A 60 29.76 -2.37 5.95
CA VAL A 60 29.34 -3.21 4.82
C VAL A 60 29.18 -2.31 3.59
N SER A 61 30.27 -2.13 2.85
CA SER A 61 30.24 -1.48 1.54
C SER A 61 29.70 -2.46 0.48
N SER A 62 28.46 -2.29 0.02
CA SER A 62 27.99 -2.98 -1.18
C SER A 62 28.59 -2.31 -2.42
N SER A 63 28.96 -3.10 -3.42
CA SER A 63 29.43 -2.58 -4.72
C SER A 63 28.29 -1.94 -5.55
N CYS A 64 27.05 -2.09 -5.09
CA CYS A 64 25.83 -1.83 -5.84
C CYS A 64 24.79 -1.16 -4.92
N GLY A 65 24.30 0.02 -5.31
CA GLY A 65 23.19 0.71 -4.66
C GLY A 65 21.89 0.62 -5.47
N PRO A 66 20.78 1.24 -5.03
CA PRO A 66 19.48 1.12 -5.70
C PRO A 66 19.48 1.49 -7.19
N GLN A 67 20.41 2.33 -7.63
CA GLN A 67 20.56 2.74 -9.04
C GLN A 67 20.99 1.59 -9.94
N CYS A 68 21.83 0.66 -9.44
CA CYS A 68 22.29 -0.47 -10.23
C CYS A 68 21.14 -1.47 -10.51
N HIS A 69 20.22 -1.63 -9.55
CA HIS A 69 19.08 -2.53 -9.66
C HIS A 69 18.02 -2.06 -10.66
N LYS A 70 18.06 -0.80 -11.10
CA LYS A 70 17.09 -0.28 -12.08
C LYS A 70 17.29 -0.87 -13.48
N GLY A 71 18.51 -1.25 -13.83
CA GLY A 71 18.84 -1.84 -15.14
C GLY A 71 18.94 -3.37 -15.12
N THR A 72 18.81 -4.00 -13.95
CA THR A 72 18.92 -5.45 -13.82
C THR A 72 17.65 -6.11 -14.39
N PRO A 73 17.78 -7.19 -15.17
CA PRO A 73 16.63 -7.96 -15.60
C PRO A 73 15.84 -8.48 -14.39
N LEU A 74 14.53 -8.69 -14.59
CA LEU A 74 13.72 -9.33 -13.55
C LEU A 74 14.25 -10.75 -13.32
N PRO A 75 14.37 -11.19 -12.05
CA PRO A 75 14.87 -12.52 -11.75
C PRO A 75 13.91 -13.59 -12.28
N THR A 76 14.50 -14.68 -12.73
CA THR A 76 13.76 -15.91 -13.02
C THR A 76 13.17 -16.47 -11.74
N TYR A 77 12.15 -17.33 -11.85
CA TYR A 77 11.52 -17.95 -10.69
C TYR A 77 12.48 -18.72 -9.78
N GLU A 78 13.43 -19.46 -10.36
CA GLU A 78 14.44 -20.18 -9.59
C GLU A 78 15.43 -19.25 -8.89
N GLU A 79 15.82 -18.15 -9.56
CA GLU A 79 16.65 -17.10 -8.95
C GLU A 79 15.91 -16.41 -7.80
N ALA A 80 14.61 -16.14 -7.96
CA ALA A 80 13.77 -15.57 -6.92
C ALA A 80 13.66 -16.51 -5.71
N LYS A 81 13.50 -17.83 -5.90
CA LYS A 81 13.55 -18.80 -4.80
C LYS A 81 14.89 -18.76 -4.07
N GLN A 82 15.99 -18.66 -4.81
CA GLN A 82 17.31 -18.57 -4.22
C GLN A 82 17.49 -17.28 -3.41
N TYR A 83 17.04 -16.13 -3.93
CA TYR A 83 17.11 -14.84 -3.23
C TYR A 83 16.24 -14.75 -1.98
N LEU A 84 15.13 -15.48 -1.96
CA LEU A 84 14.21 -15.52 -0.83
C LEU A 84 14.55 -16.64 0.18
N SER A 85 15.48 -17.53 -0.17
CA SER A 85 16.01 -18.53 0.76
C SER A 85 16.95 -17.86 1.75
N TYR A 86 17.02 -18.39 2.97
CA TYR A 86 17.75 -17.75 4.07
C TYR A 86 18.49 -18.76 4.94
N GLU A 87 19.58 -18.31 5.54
CA GLU A 87 20.32 -19.07 6.55
C GLU A 87 19.88 -18.62 7.95
N THR A 88 19.73 -19.58 8.85
CA THR A 88 19.50 -19.36 10.27
C THR A 88 20.72 -19.81 11.06
N LEU A 89 21.30 -18.88 11.82
CA LEU A 89 22.40 -19.14 12.74
C LEU A 89 21.87 -19.21 14.17
N TYR A 90 22.17 -20.30 14.87
CA TYR A 90 21.72 -20.54 16.24
C TYR A 90 22.79 -20.18 17.26
N ALA A 91 22.39 -19.90 18.50
CA ALA A 91 23.31 -19.50 19.58
C ALA A 91 24.38 -20.56 19.93
N ASN A 92 24.09 -21.84 19.68
CA ASN A 92 25.05 -22.96 19.83
C ASN A 92 26.08 -23.04 18.66
N GLY A 93 25.99 -22.13 17.70
CA GLY A 93 26.81 -22.08 16.49
C GLY A 93 26.38 -23.02 15.37
N SER A 94 25.30 -23.81 15.53
CA SER A 94 24.75 -24.58 14.41
C SER A 94 24.11 -23.65 13.38
N ARG A 95 24.07 -24.09 12.13
CA ARG A 95 23.54 -23.30 11.01
C ARG A 95 22.66 -24.14 10.11
N THR A 96 21.55 -23.58 9.66
CA THR A 96 20.63 -24.24 8.72
C THR A 96 20.28 -23.33 7.56
N GLU A 97 20.22 -23.87 6.34
CA GLU A 97 19.67 -23.20 5.16
C GLU A 97 18.20 -23.58 5.00
N THR A 98 17.31 -22.61 4.98
CA THR A 98 15.89 -22.83 4.65
C THR A 98 15.64 -22.39 3.22
N ARG A 99 15.38 -23.36 2.35
CA ARG A 99 15.00 -23.13 0.97
C ARG A 99 13.51 -22.87 0.87
N VAL A 100 13.14 -21.83 0.13
CA VAL A 100 11.74 -21.46 -0.03
C VAL A 100 11.19 -21.91 -1.39
N GLY A 101 9.97 -22.43 -1.35
CA GLY A 101 9.13 -22.62 -2.52
C GLY A 101 8.24 -21.40 -2.70
N ILE A 102 8.09 -20.95 -3.93
CA ILE A 102 7.05 -20.01 -4.30
C ILE A 102 5.92 -20.86 -4.89
N TYR A 103 4.66 -20.49 -4.65
CA TYR A 103 3.48 -21.23 -5.12
C TYR A 103 2.43 -20.24 -5.59
N ILE A 104 1.89 -20.45 -6.79
CA ILE A 104 0.81 -19.64 -7.34
C ILE A 104 -0.49 -20.44 -7.19
N LEU A 105 -1.43 -19.93 -6.40
CA LEU A 105 -2.74 -20.54 -6.24
C LEU A 105 -3.57 -20.31 -7.52
N SER A 106 -3.44 -21.20 -8.48
CA SER A 106 -4.33 -21.26 -9.63
C SER A 106 -5.58 -22.06 -9.24
N ASN A 107 -6.63 -21.38 -8.78
CA ASN A 107 -7.96 -21.95 -8.97
C ASN A 107 -8.18 -22.01 -10.47
N GLY A 108 -8.44 -23.22 -10.98
CA GLY A 108 -8.77 -23.46 -12.38
C GLY A 108 -9.81 -22.45 -12.87
N GLU A 109 -9.65 -22.05 -14.13
CA GLU A 109 -10.39 -21.00 -14.83
C GLU A 109 -9.81 -19.59 -14.67
N GLY A 110 -9.07 -19.19 -15.71
CA GLY A 110 -8.59 -17.83 -15.89
C GLY A 110 -7.20 -17.81 -16.50
N ARG A 111 -7.12 -18.04 -17.81
CA ARG A 111 -5.93 -17.79 -18.63
C ARG A 111 -5.29 -16.46 -18.22
N ALA A 112 -4.09 -16.52 -17.64
CA ALA A 112 -3.18 -15.38 -17.63
C ALA A 112 -2.66 -15.19 -19.07
N ARG A 113 -3.55 -14.69 -19.94
CA ARG A 113 -3.13 -14.12 -21.23
C ARG A 113 -2.43 -12.82 -20.87
N GLY A 114 -1.10 -12.80 -21.08
CA GLY A 114 -0.38 -11.56 -21.30
C GLY A 114 -1.17 -10.74 -22.31
N ARG A 115 -1.74 -9.63 -21.83
CA ARG A 115 -2.54 -8.73 -22.64
C ARG A 115 -1.62 -7.61 -23.07
N ASP A 116 -0.74 -7.95 -24.01
CA ASP A 116 -0.24 -6.97 -24.96
C ASP A 116 -1.46 -6.60 -25.82
N SER A 117 -2.12 -5.50 -25.45
CA SER A 117 -3.17 -4.90 -26.25
C SER A 117 -2.78 -3.46 -26.48
N GLU A 118 -2.24 -3.28 -27.68
CA GLU A 118 -1.98 -2.03 -28.34
C GLU A 118 -3.26 -1.20 -28.50
N ALA A 119 -3.10 0.11 -28.29
CA ALA A 119 -3.91 1.23 -28.75
C ALA A 119 -5.45 1.19 -28.52
N THR A 120 -5.88 1.69 -27.37
CA THR A 120 -7.00 2.66 -27.30
C THR A 120 -6.60 3.77 -26.32
N GLY A 121 -6.93 5.02 -26.66
CA GLY A 121 -6.35 6.26 -26.10
C GLY A 121 -6.00 6.20 -24.61
N ARG A 122 -4.82 6.72 -24.26
CA ARG A 122 -4.20 6.71 -22.92
C ARG A 122 -5.13 7.34 -21.89
N SER A 123 -6.13 6.59 -21.45
CA SER A 123 -6.96 6.88 -20.30
C SER A 123 -5.99 7.00 -19.14
N ARG A 124 -5.91 8.20 -18.55
CA ARG A 124 -5.04 8.49 -17.43
C ARG A 124 -5.42 7.50 -16.32
N ARG A 125 -4.65 6.43 -16.17
CA ARG A 125 -4.90 5.38 -15.18
C ARG A 125 -5.02 6.08 -13.83
N LYS A 126 -6.17 5.94 -13.16
CA LYS A 126 -6.37 6.52 -11.83
C LYS A 126 -5.23 6.05 -10.93
N ARG A 127 -4.68 6.97 -10.13
CA ARG A 127 -3.62 6.66 -9.16
C ARG A 127 -4.13 5.58 -8.22
N GLN A 128 -3.35 4.51 -8.08
CA GLN A 128 -3.66 3.42 -7.17
C GLN A 128 -3.34 3.87 -5.74
N ILE A 129 -4.27 3.63 -4.82
CA ILE A 129 -4.05 3.85 -3.39
C ILE A 129 -3.58 2.50 -2.83
N TYR A 130 -2.45 2.51 -2.15
CA TYR A 130 -1.89 1.32 -1.52
C TYR A 130 -2.27 1.31 -0.03
N GLY A 131 -2.79 0.19 0.46
CA GLY A 131 -3.15 0.03 1.87
C GLY A 131 -4.40 0.79 2.29
N TYR A 132 -4.47 1.12 3.59
CA TYR A 132 -5.57 1.87 4.19
C TYR A 132 -5.53 3.35 3.76
N ASP A 133 -6.67 3.87 3.29
CA ASP A 133 -6.78 5.26 2.86
C ASP A 133 -6.98 6.18 4.08
N GLY A 134 -5.87 6.67 4.65
CA GLY A 134 -5.88 7.64 5.75
C GLY A 134 -6.07 9.10 5.32
N ARG A 135 -6.44 9.36 4.04
CA ARG A 135 -6.64 10.73 3.57
C ARG A 135 -7.91 11.31 4.17
N PHE A 136 -7.86 12.58 4.57
CA PHE A 136 -9.01 13.32 5.08
C PHE A 136 -9.19 14.64 4.32
N SER A 137 -10.41 15.15 4.31
CA SER A 137 -10.72 16.44 3.68
C SER A 137 -10.33 17.58 4.62
N ILE A 138 -9.60 18.55 4.06
CA ILE A 138 -9.21 19.79 4.75
C ILE A 138 -10.21 20.93 4.50
N PHE A 139 -11.24 20.73 3.66
CA PHE A 139 -12.22 21.76 3.29
C PHE A 139 -13.22 22.11 4.41
N GLY A 140 -13.38 21.25 5.43
CA GLY A 140 -14.41 21.40 6.47
C GLY A 140 -13.92 21.95 7.81
N LYS A 141 -12.65 22.33 7.92
CA LYS A 141 -12.02 22.84 9.13
C LYS A 141 -11.11 23.99 8.71
N ASP A 142 -10.82 24.96 9.58
CA ASP A 142 -9.99 26.15 9.28
C ASP A 142 -8.52 25.83 8.90
N PHE A 143 -8.21 24.58 8.56
CA PHE A 143 -6.91 24.13 8.08
C PHE A 143 -6.43 24.90 6.87
N LEU A 144 -7.31 25.27 5.92
CA LEU A 144 -6.89 25.99 4.72
C LEU A 144 -6.20 27.33 5.01
N LEU A 145 -6.51 27.97 6.13
CA LEU A 145 -5.90 29.24 6.52
C LEU A 145 -4.65 29.04 7.40
N ASN A 146 -4.46 27.84 7.93
CA ASN A 146 -3.39 27.53 8.86
C ASN A 146 -2.24 26.78 8.17
N TYR A 147 -1.02 27.11 8.56
CA TYR A 147 0.16 26.34 8.16
C TYR A 147 0.04 24.90 8.69
N PRO A 148 0.35 23.85 7.91
CA PRO A 148 1.02 23.86 6.60
C PRO A 148 0.10 23.92 5.36
N PHE A 149 -1.22 23.81 5.52
CA PHE A 149 -2.13 23.68 4.38
C PHE A 149 -2.38 24.99 3.63
N SER A 150 -2.18 26.13 4.29
CA SER A 150 -2.23 27.47 3.66
C SER A 150 -1.24 27.66 2.51
N THR A 151 -0.15 26.89 2.49
CA THR A 151 0.84 26.90 1.40
C THR A 151 0.48 26.00 0.24
N SER A 152 -0.49 25.09 0.40
CA SER A 152 -0.87 24.11 -0.61
C SER A 152 -1.88 24.71 -1.59
N VAL A 153 -1.55 24.68 -2.89
CA VAL A 153 -2.38 25.29 -3.95
C VAL A 153 -2.83 24.27 -4.98
N LYS A 154 -4.04 24.47 -5.52
CA LYS A 154 -4.60 23.71 -6.65
C LYS A 154 -4.41 24.52 -7.94
N LEU A 155 -3.73 23.94 -8.91
CA LEU A 155 -3.50 24.56 -10.21
C LEU A 155 -4.68 24.27 -11.15
N SER A 156 -4.97 25.20 -12.06
CA SER A 156 -6.01 25.04 -13.09
C SER A 156 -5.80 23.83 -14.00
N THR A 157 -4.56 23.34 -14.09
CA THR A 157 -4.17 22.12 -14.80
C THR A 157 -4.61 20.82 -14.13
N GLY A 158 -5.21 20.90 -12.92
CA GLY A 158 -5.61 19.74 -12.12
C GLY A 158 -4.45 19.11 -11.34
N CYS A 159 -3.31 19.81 -11.25
CA CYS A 159 -2.19 19.46 -10.39
C CYS A 159 -2.27 20.19 -9.04
N THR A 160 -1.45 19.75 -8.08
CA THR A 160 -1.24 20.40 -6.79
C THR A 160 0.19 20.93 -6.71
N GLY A 161 0.40 22.01 -5.98
CA GLY A 161 1.73 22.58 -5.72
C GLY A 161 1.82 23.21 -4.33
N THR A 162 3.02 23.66 -3.96
CA THR A 162 3.31 24.29 -2.67
C THR A 162 4.01 25.62 -2.92
N LEU A 163 3.54 26.69 -2.27
CA LEU A 163 4.19 28.00 -2.31
C LEU A 163 5.47 27.96 -1.47
N VAL A 164 6.61 28.36 -2.06
CA VAL A 164 7.93 28.29 -1.40
C VAL A 164 8.59 29.66 -1.21
N ALA A 165 8.14 30.69 -1.93
CA ALA A 165 8.66 32.04 -1.84
C ALA A 165 7.59 33.06 -2.22
N GLU A 166 7.77 34.30 -1.75
CA GLU A 166 7.15 35.45 -2.39
C GLU A 166 7.77 35.61 -3.78
N LYS A 167 6.92 35.87 -4.76
CA LYS A 167 7.21 35.83 -6.20
C LYS A 167 8.50 36.53 -6.62
#